data_AF-A0A819I498-F1
#
_entry.id   AF-A0A819I498-F1
#
_cell.length_a   1.000
_cell.length_b   1.000
_cell.length_c   1.000
_cell.angle_alpha   90.00
_cell.angle_beta   90.00
_cell.angle_gamma   90.00
#
_symmetry.space_group_name_H-M   'P 1'
#
loop_
_entity.id
_entity.type
_entity.pdbx_description
1 polymer ?
#
loop_
_entity_poly.entity_id
_entity_poly.type
_entity_poly.pdbx_seq_one_letter_code
_entity_poly.pdbx_strand_id
1 'polypeptide(L)' 'PDVCIFTHTLAPPNQLHPAVSDSNKLLIPTVALCDTDCNPNIITYPIPSNDDKQSLYL' A
#
# COMPACT_ATOMS: atom_id res chain seq x y z
N PRO A 1 2.08 15.65 -3.31
CA PRO A 1 0.98 15.40 -2.35
C PRO A 1 1.58 15.40 -0.95
N ASP A 2 0.80 15.75 0.07
CA ASP A 2 1.30 15.78 1.45
C ASP A 2 1.14 14.42 2.16
N VAL A 3 0.24 13.57 1.64
CA VAL A 3 0.00 12.20 2.08
C VAL A 3 -0.38 11.35 0.86
N CYS A 4 0.06 10.09 0.83
CA CYS A 4 -0.39 9.09 -0.14
C CYS A 4 -1.15 7.96 0.55
N ILE A 5 -2.30 7.55 -0.02
CA ILE A 5 -3.09 6.43 0.46
C ILE A 5 -3.10 5.34 -0.62
N PHE A 6 -2.70 4.12 -0.26
CA PHE A 6 -2.64 2.97 -1.17
C PHE A 6 -3.71 1.93 -0.80
N THR A 7 -4.58 1.62 -1.74
CA THR A 7 -5.52 0.50 -1.60
C THR A 7 -4.87 -0.84 -1.87
N HIS A 8 -3.81 -0.87 -2.68
CA HIS A 8 -2.97 -2.02 -2.97
C HIS A 8 -1.51 -1.52 -3.00
N THR A 9 -0.59 -2.25 -2.37
CA THR A 9 0.83 -1.88 -2.39
C THR A 9 1.62 -2.56 -3.50
N LEU A 10 1.05 -3.61 -4.10
CA LEU A 10 1.64 -4.36 -5.20
C LEU A 10 0.93 -4.05 -6.52
N ALA A 11 1.72 -3.91 -7.58
CA ALA A 11 1.26 -3.87 -8.96
C ALA A 11 1.51 -5.24 -9.62
N PRO A 12 0.69 -5.67 -10.60
CA PRO A 12 0.93 -6.90 -11.34
C PRO A 12 2.33 -6.89 -11.98
N PRO A 13 3.15 -7.96 -11.87
CA PRO A 13 2.87 -9.27 -11.25
C PRO A 13 3.42 -9.36 -9.80
N ASN A 14 2.73 -8.79 -8.82
CA ASN A 14 3.11 -8.72 -7.40
C ASN A 14 4.48 -8.05 -7.14
N GLN A 15 4.74 -6.95 -7.83
CA GLN A 15 5.90 -6.09 -7.59
C GLN A 15 5.48 -4.84 -6.83
N LEU A 16 6.36 -4.30 -6.00
CA LEU A 16 6.09 -3.07 -5.26
C LEU A 16 5.69 -1.94 -6.22
N HIS A 17 4.56 -1.28 -5.93
CA HIS A 17 4.11 -0.14 -6.71
C HIS A 17 5.14 1.00 -6.62
N PRO A 18 5.67 1.55 -7.74
CA PRO A 18 6.74 2.56 -7.72
C PRO A 18 6.44 3.78 -6.84
N ALA A 19 5.18 4.22 -6.81
CA ALA A 19 4.76 5.34 -5.99
C ALA A 19 4.95 5.13 -4.46
N VAL A 20 5.02 3.89 -3.97
CA VAL A 20 5.40 3.62 -2.56
C VAL A 20 6.86 3.98 -2.34
N SER A 21 7.75 3.55 -3.24
CA SER A 21 9.17 3.89 -3.18
C SER A 21 9.41 5.40 -3.34
N ASP A 22 8.70 6.03 -4.28
CA ASP A 22 8.86 7.45 -4.54
C ASP A 22 8.32 8.31 -3.39
N SER A 23 7.23 7.89 -2.72
CA SER A 23 6.74 8.55 -1.51
C SER A 23 7.78 8.49 -0.39
N ASN A 24 8.43 7.34 -0.19
CA ASN A 24 9.50 7.21 0.81
C ASN A 24 10.72 8.08 0.50
N LYS A 25 11.13 8.18 -0.78
CA LYS A 25 12.25 9.06 -1.20
C LYS A 25 11.94 10.54 -0.96
N LEU A 26 10.68 10.93 -1.15
CA LEU A 26 10.21 12.31 -0.98
C LEU A 26 9.80 12.64 0.46
N LEU A 27 9.96 11.69 1.40
CA LEU A 27 9.53 11.81 2.79
C LEU A 27 8.04 12.13 2.93
N ILE A 28 7.23 11.64 1.99
CA ILE A 28 5.77 11.76 2.02
C ILE A 28 5.22 10.58 2.82
N PRO A 29 4.48 10.83 3.93
CA PRO A 29 3.90 9.77 4.73
C PRO A 29 2.87 8.95 3.93
N THR A 30 2.88 7.65 4.14
CA THR A 30 2.01 6.70 3.44
C THR A 30 1.08 5.97 4.40
N VAL A 31 -0.18 5.81 4.00
CA VAL A 31 -1.15 4.91 4.63
C VAL A 31 -1.49 3.84 3.60
N ALA A 32 -1.43 2.56 3.96
CA ALA A 32 -1.70 1.52 2.98
C ALA A 32 -2.39 0.31 3.59
N LEU A 33 -3.27 -0.33 2.80
CA LEU A 33 -3.73 -1.68 3.07
C LEU A 33 -2.57 -2.65 2.79
N CYS A 34 -2.28 -3.54 3.73
CA CYS A 34 -1.22 -4.53 3.61
C CYS A 34 -1.80 -5.93 3.82
N ASP A 35 -1.70 -6.76 2.78
CA ASP A 35 -1.93 -8.20 2.86
C ASP A 35 -0.62 -8.93 3.24
N THR A 36 -0.72 -10.24 3.40
CA THR A 36 0.31 -11.18 3.82
C THR A 36 1.51 -11.28 2.88
N ASP A 37 1.37 -10.89 1.62
CA ASP A 37 2.45 -10.88 0.61
C ASP A 37 3.15 -9.52 0.47
N CYS A 38 2.68 -8.50 1.17
CA CYS A 38 3.23 -7.15 1.17
C CYS A 38 4.29 -6.99 2.29
N ASN A 39 5.26 -6.09 2.12
CA ASN A 39 6.16 -5.68 3.21
C ASN A 39 5.58 -4.44 3.92
N PRO A 40 5.08 -4.52 5.16
CA PRO A 40 4.49 -3.36 5.84
C PRO A 40 5.52 -2.34 6.33
N ASN A 41 6.80 -2.71 6.44
CA ASN A 41 7.85 -1.85 7.01
C ASN A 41 8.21 -0.65 6.10
N ILE A 42 7.79 -0.68 4.84
CA ILE A 42 8.00 0.42 3.89
C ILE A 42 6.82 1.40 3.86
N ILE A 43 5.80 1.19 4.69
CA ILE A 43 4.62 2.05 4.82
C ILE A 43 4.69 2.76 6.18
N THR A 44 4.35 4.06 6.23
CA THR A 44 4.38 4.82 7.49
C THR A 44 3.31 4.35 8.46
N TYR A 45 2.09 4.12 7.96
CA TYR A 45 0.95 3.63 8.71
C TYR A 45 0.29 2.44 7.98
N PRO A 46 0.84 1.21 8.14
CA PRO A 46 0.26 0.02 7.52
C PRO A 46 -1.04 -0.39 8.22
N ILE A 47 -2.04 -0.77 7.42
CA ILE A 47 -3.34 -1.29 7.86
C ILE A 47 -3.44 -2.75 7.41
N PRO A 48 -3.39 -3.74 8.33
CA PRO A 48 -3.57 -5.14 7.98
C PRO A 48 -4.96 -5.36 7.34
N SER A 49 -5.01 -5.84 6.11
CA SER A 49 -6.26 -6.07 5.36
C SER A 49 -6.02 -7.04 4.21
N ASN A 50 -7.06 -7.75 3.77
CA ASN A 50 -7.03 -8.44 2.48
C ASN A 50 -7.38 -7.43 1.38
N ASP A 51 -6.43 -7.14 0.49
CA ASP A 51 -6.64 -6.19 -0.62
C ASP A 51 -7.15 -6.87 -1.90
N ASP A 52 -7.07 -8.21 -1.98
CA ASP A 52 -7.58 -9.00 -3.12
C ASP A 52 -9.11 -9.05 -3.27
N LYS A 53 -9.85 -9.05 -2.15
CA LYS A 53 -11.31 -9.26 -2.19
C LYS A 53 -12.07 -7.96 -2.17
N GLN A 54 -12.87 -7.74 -3.22
CA GLN A 54 -14.03 -6.87 -3.10
C GLN A 54 -15.11 -7.58 -2.27
N SER A 55 -15.50 -6.98 -1.15
CA SER A 55 -16.68 -7.43 -0.41
C SER A 55 -17.94 -7.15 -1.23
N LEU A 56 -18.79 -8.16 -1.40
CA LEU A 56 -20.06 -8.07 -2.14
C LEU A 56 -21.27 -7.79 -1.21
N TYR A 57 -21.03 -7.49 0.07
CA TYR A 57 -22.10 -7.19 1.03
C TYR A 57 -22.35 -5.68 1.14
N LEU A 58 -22.78 -5.11 0.01
CA LEU A 58 -23.67 -3.96 -0.14
C LEU A 58 -24.57 -4.24 -1.35
#